data_AF-A0A4P0Y675-F1
#
_entry.id   AF-A0A4P0Y675-F1
#
_cell.length_a   1.000
_cell.length_b   1.000
_cell.length_c   1.000
_cell.angle_alpha   90.00
_cell.angle_beta   90.00
_cell.angle_gamma   90.00
#
_symmetry.space_group_name_H-M   'P 1'
#
loop_
_entity.id
_entity.type
_entity.pdbx_description
1 polymer ?
#
loop_
_entity_poly.entity_id
_entity_poly.type
_entity_poly.pdbx_seq_one_letter_code
_entity_poly.pdbx_strand_id
1 'polypeptide(L)'
;MIISPPLLKVKQDDETDAAWIERILTVVDRRGYPVNGYGSWHGGIHIRQTDEGRPAESVRAIADGTVVSLRKSSDKRDLAPFNINADKPNTKGSNDGYVLIKHETEIGSGDEGKVAFYSLYMHLKSLAETVKAGDKVYRKDPIGLPGMVDGVNAFHFQIFCDDDNISKLTGRKTGELDISKNGRTDAVYGDIHFYLPPQTKFYDKAPADNSISTTGLSELYTSNVPLYASMTLAQGKCTMVTRQKNTQTDGKYDLLGEPLVNADGDDYEYNLYKTAMRNYKESPSAGFELLRFGRVINTDHETLVPADAPLWMTVNYPGGKGVINLADSSIKKFSDADFPHWTGWQMVDDDSDSNSQCNSAIIKKLHEVGDFDNQCGKLICHFPFEWEKSTIDIRFSWLKTGNEEHEPMTEADYAKFKSHAEALCFDSGALSSDRLWHFEPKSFIRHFRKCSWLDSDVIEKIMVANTKSTEKLQISKISKKVTEYFGAINTIINKYNLYSVNRKCHFLGQGAVESESLLSCRRLASNN
;
A
#
# COMPACT_ATOMS: atom_id res chain seq x y z
N MET A 1 2.77 8.83 -0.57
CA MET A 1 1.33 8.93 -0.23
C MET A 1 1.14 9.30 1.23
N ILE A 2 0.41 10.39 1.48
CA ILE A 2 0.01 10.76 2.84
C ILE A 2 -1.32 10.05 3.15
N ILE A 3 -1.25 8.95 3.90
CA ILE A 3 -2.42 8.13 4.23
C ILE A 3 -2.47 7.80 5.74
N SER A 4 -3.67 7.72 6.30
CA SER A 4 -3.92 7.33 7.68
C SER A 4 -5.13 6.39 7.81
N PRO A 5 -5.20 5.64 8.91
CA PRO A 5 -6.40 4.91 9.30
C PRO A 5 -7.64 5.82 9.39
N PRO A 6 -8.85 5.28 9.16
CA PRO A 6 -10.11 6.04 9.26
C PRO A 6 -10.49 6.41 10.70
N LEU A 7 -9.68 6.01 11.69
CA LEU A 7 -9.84 6.23 13.13
C LEU A 7 -8.54 6.84 13.67
N LEU A 8 -8.64 7.70 14.69
CA LEU A 8 -7.50 8.49 15.21
C LEU A 8 -7.21 8.20 16.68
N LYS A 9 -7.17 6.91 17.05
CA LYS A 9 -6.66 6.53 18.37
C LYS A 9 -5.17 6.81 18.46
N VAL A 10 -4.74 7.33 19.59
CA VAL A 10 -3.33 7.63 19.87
C VAL A 10 -2.51 6.34 19.75
N LYS A 11 -1.36 6.46 19.07
CA LYS A 11 -0.34 5.43 18.99
C LYS A 11 0.52 5.49 20.26
N GLN A 12 0.78 4.35 20.89
CA GLN A 12 1.66 4.33 22.07
C GLN A 12 3.13 4.49 21.66
N ASP A 13 3.97 5.00 22.57
CA ASP A 13 5.37 5.36 22.26
C ASP A 13 6.21 4.16 21.77
N ASP A 14 5.95 2.97 22.29
CA ASP A 14 6.64 1.71 21.98
C ASP A 14 5.90 0.86 20.91
N GLU A 15 4.75 1.32 20.45
CA GLU A 15 3.93 0.60 19.48
C GLU A 15 4.52 0.75 18.07
N THR A 16 4.58 -0.34 17.30
CA THR A 16 4.93 -0.23 15.88
C THR A 16 3.76 0.31 15.07
N ASP A 17 4.01 0.92 13.91
CA ASP A 17 2.91 1.35 13.01
C ASP A 17 1.99 0.19 12.63
N ALA A 18 2.55 -1.01 12.47
CA ALA A 18 1.81 -2.23 12.20
C ALA A 18 0.87 -2.59 13.35
N ALA A 19 1.39 -2.71 14.57
CA ALA A 19 0.61 -3.05 15.76
C ALA A 19 -0.49 -2.01 16.04
N TRP A 20 -0.16 -0.73 15.85
CA TRP A 20 -1.13 0.37 15.96
C TRP A 20 -2.30 0.21 15.00
N ILE A 21 -2.02 -0.07 13.72
CA ILE A 21 -3.06 -0.26 12.70
C ILE A 21 -3.92 -1.48 13.01
N GLU A 22 -3.33 -2.60 13.43
CA GLU A 22 -4.09 -3.79 13.84
C GLU A 22 -5.04 -3.50 15.00
N ARG A 23 -4.54 -2.79 16.02
CA ARG A 23 -5.33 -2.46 17.22
C ARG A 23 -6.51 -1.56 16.91
N ILE A 24 -6.34 -0.53 16.09
CA ILE A 24 -7.41 0.45 15.83
C ILE A 24 -8.41 -0.05 14.79
N LEU A 25 -8.01 -0.94 13.88
CA LEU A 25 -8.88 -1.54 12.86
C LEU A 25 -9.30 -2.96 13.25
N THR A 26 -9.83 -3.11 14.47
CA THR A 26 -10.33 -4.41 14.94
C THR A 26 -11.51 -4.86 14.09
N VAL A 27 -11.35 -6.00 13.42
CA VAL A 27 -12.35 -6.54 12.50
C VAL A 27 -13.43 -7.28 13.28
N VAL A 28 -14.70 -7.09 12.90
CA VAL A 28 -15.80 -7.88 13.43
C VAL A 28 -15.66 -9.32 12.95
N ASP A 29 -15.78 -10.27 13.87
CA ASP A 29 -15.70 -11.70 13.56
C ASP A 29 -16.56 -12.09 12.35
N ARG A 30 -16.00 -12.95 11.48
CA ARG A 30 -16.63 -13.41 10.22
C ARG A 30 -16.99 -12.32 9.21
N ARG A 31 -16.49 -11.09 9.36
CA ARG A 31 -16.73 -9.95 8.44
C ARG A 31 -15.42 -9.33 7.92
N GLY A 32 -14.45 -10.21 7.67
CA GLY A 32 -13.12 -9.86 7.16
C GLY A 32 -13.03 -9.90 5.64
N TYR A 33 -11.85 -9.55 5.15
CA TYR A 33 -11.47 -9.58 3.73
C TYR A 33 -10.62 -10.83 3.44
N PRO A 34 -10.62 -11.38 2.20
CA PRO A 34 -11.52 -11.07 1.08
C PRO A 34 -12.80 -11.90 1.08
N VAL A 35 -12.98 -12.82 2.04
CA VAL A 35 -14.13 -13.72 2.13
C VAL A 35 -14.80 -13.54 3.49
N ASN A 36 -16.13 -13.35 3.49
CA ASN A 36 -16.89 -13.31 4.73
C ASN A 36 -17.05 -14.72 5.32
N GLY A 37 -17.58 -14.84 6.53
CA GLY A 37 -17.71 -16.14 7.20
C GLY A 37 -18.73 -17.10 6.56
N TYR A 38 -19.34 -16.74 5.43
CA TYR A 38 -20.29 -17.55 4.66
C TYR A 38 -19.77 -17.91 3.26
N GLY A 39 -18.47 -17.73 3.01
CA GLY A 39 -17.83 -18.16 1.76
C GLY A 39 -18.03 -17.22 0.57
N SER A 40 -18.59 -16.02 0.78
CA SER A 40 -18.80 -15.03 -0.29
C SER A 40 -17.71 -13.96 -0.29
N TRP A 41 -17.41 -13.41 -1.48
CA TRP A 41 -16.53 -12.26 -1.64
C TRP A 41 -16.98 -11.09 -0.77
N HIS A 42 -16.02 -10.39 -0.18
CA HIS A 42 -16.26 -9.25 0.70
C HIS A 42 -15.20 -8.18 0.47
N GLY A 43 -15.64 -7.02 -0.03
CA GLY A 43 -14.82 -5.92 -0.56
C GLY A 43 -13.90 -5.22 0.45
N GLY A 44 -14.06 -5.48 1.75
CA GLY A 44 -13.37 -4.76 2.80
C GLY A 44 -13.52 -5.42 4.16
N ILE A 45 -13.59 -4.61 5.20
CA ILE A 45 -13.69 -5.07 6.59
C ILE A 45 -14.77 -4.31 7.34
N HIS A 46 -15.44 -5.00 8.25
CA HIS A 46 -16.27 -4.34 9.25
C HIS A 46 -15.43 -3.99 10.48
N ILE A 47 -15.26 -2.70 10.77
CA ILE A 47 -14.43 -2.23 11.88
C ILE A 47 -15.32 -2.04 13.10
N ARG A 48 -15.04 -2.81 14.17
CA ARG A 48 -15.73 -2.70 15.45
C ARG A 48 -15.44 -1.36 16.10
N GLN A 49 -16.45 -0.78 16.74
CA GLN A 49 -16.29 0.38 17.60
C GLN A 49 -16.62 0.02 19.02
N THR A 50 -15.73 0.42 19.93
CA THR A 50 -16.05 0.54 21.33
C THR A 50 -16.43 2.00 21.50
N ASP A 51 -17.63 2.31 22.01
CA ASP A 51 -18.04 3.71 22.31
C ASP A 51 -17.20 4.34 23.46
N GLU A 52 -15.99 3.80 23.68
CA GLU A 52 -15.01 4.16 24.67
C GLU A 52 -14.19 5.34 24.14
N GLY A 53 -14.69 6.55 24.40
CA GLY A 53 -14.02 7.80 24.04
C GLY A 53 -14.97 8.98 24.20
N ARG A 54 -14.49 10.08 24.78
CA ARG A 54 -15.24 11.35 24.84
C ARG A 54 -14.38 12.47 24.23
N PRO A 55 -14.80 13.12 23.12
CA PRO A 55 -16.03 12.85 22.35
C PRO A 55 -15.99 11.50 21.60
N ALA A 56 -17.15 11.06 21.10
CA ALA A 56 -17.27 9.85 20.29
C ALA A 56 -16.30 9.87 19.10
N GLU A 57 -15.67 8.73 18.82
CA GLU A 57 -14.70 8.64 17.73
C GLU A 57 -15.39 8.83 16.38
N SER A 58 -14.96 9.86 15.64
CA SER A 58 -15.44 10.11 14.28
C SER A 58 -14.66 9.25 13.29
N VAL A 59 -15.37 8.69 12.31
CA VAL A 59 -14.78 8.10 11.11
C VAL A 59 -14.23 9.24 10.26
N ARG A 60 -13.04 9.07 9.68
CA ARG A 60 -12.29 10.13 9.00
C ARG A 60 -11.75 9.71 7.63
N ALA A 61 -11.51 10.71 6.79
CA ALA A 61 -10.91 10.51 5.47
C ALA A 61 -9.50 9.91 5.62
N ILE A 62 -9.22 8.83 4.91
CA ILE A 62 -7.92 8.16 4.98
C ILE A 62 -6.82 8.90 4.21
N ALA A 63 -7.19 9.67 3.20
CA ALA A 63 -6.35 10.49 2.35
C ALA A 63 -7.18 11.67 1.80
N ASP A 64 -6.52 12.66 1.21
CA ASP A 64 -7.20 13.73 0.48
C ASP A 64 -8.01 13.14 -0.68
N GLY A 65 -9.16 13.72 -0.98
CA GLY A 65 -10.04 13.18 -2.02
C GLY A 65 -11.24 14.05 -2.33
N THR A 66 -12.06 13.60 -3.26
CA THR A 66 -13.33 14.20 -3.64
C THR A 66 -14.46 13.26 -3.28
N VAL A 67 -15.49 13.76 -2.60
CA VAL A 67 -16.68 12.95 -2.29
C VAL A 67 -17.46 12.73 -3.57
N VAL A 68 -17.58 11.47 -4.02
CA VAL A 68 -18.26 11.11 -5.27
C VAL A 68 -19.75 10.93 -5.04
N SER A 69 -20.10 10.23 -3.96
CA SER A 69 -21.47 9.84 -3.65
C SER A 69 -21.63 9.71 -2.14
N LEU A 70 -22.81 10.02 -1.62
CA LEU A 70 -23.12 9.89 -0.20
C LEU A 70 -24.60 9.66 0.02
N ARG A 71 -24.95 9.09 1.18
CA ARG A 71 -26.32 9.02 1.70
C ARG A 71 -26.30 9.29 3.20
N LYS A 72 -27.17 10.18 3.66
CA LYS A 72 -27.44 10.33 5.09
C LYS A 72 -28.24 9.12 5.57
N SER A 73 -27.94 8.62 6.76
CA SER A 73 -28.69 7.48 7.30
C SER A 73 -30.15 7.87 7.55
N SER A 74 -31.06 6.95 7.27
CA SER A 74 -32.46 7.06 7.61
C SER A 74 -32.74 6.61 9.06
N ASP A 75 -33.82 7.11 9.64
CA ASP A 75 -34.31 6.66 10.96
C ASP A 75 -35.04 5.30 10.90
N LYS A 76 -34.87 4.55 9.80
CA LYS A 76 -35.57 3.28 9.51
C LYS A 76 -34.69 2.05 9.71
N ARG A 77 -33.53 2.20 10.34
CA ARG A 77 -32.54 1.11 10.58
C ARG A 77 -33.19 -0.20 11.03
N ASP A 78 -34.06 -0.13 12.03
CA ASP A 78 -34.64 -1.33 12.66
C ASP A 78 -35.88 -1.87 11.92
N LEU A 79 -36.30 -1.23 10.83
CA LEU A 79 -37.46 -1.61 10.01
C LEU A 79 -37.01 -2.31 8.72
N ALA A 80 -37.90 -3.09 8.11
CA ALA A 80 -37.69 -3.56 6.75
C ALA A 80 -37.59 -2.36 5.76
N PRO A 81 -36.71 -2.42 4.76
CA PRO A 81 -35.82 -3.53 4.42
C PRO A 81 -34.46 -3.51 5.13
N PHE A 82 -34.09 -2.48 5.89
CA PHE A 82 -32.75 -2.35 6.53
C PHE A 82 -32.48 -3.35 7.66
N ASN A 83 -33.53 -3.88 8.27
CA ASN A 83 -33.47 -5.04 9.15
C ASN A 83 -34.10 -6.25 8.41
N ILE A 84 -33.26 -7.12 7.86
CA ILE A 84 -33.73 -8.35 7.18
C ILE A 84 -34.47 -9.30 8.12
N ASN A 85 -34.33 -9.12 9.45
CA ASN A 85 -35.02 -9.90 10.47
C ASN A 85 -36.05 -9.07 11.26
N ALA A 86 -36.62 -8.01 10.66
CA ALA A 86 -37.58 -7.11 11.33
C ALA A 86 -38.87 -7.81 11.85
N ASP A 87 -39.18 -8.97 11.31
CA ASP A 87 -40.26 -9.87 11.74
C ASP A 87 -39.94 -10.66 13.02
N LYS A 88 -38.66 -10.71 13.43
CA LYS A 88 -38.22 -11.40 14.64
C LYS A 88 -38.06 -10.40 15.80
N PRO A 89 -38.40 -10.79 17.04
CA PRO A 89 -38.26 -9.92 18.19
C PRO A 89 -36.78 -9.63 18.49
N ASN A 90 -36.50 -8.44 19.04
CA ASN A 90 -35.18 -8.02 19.52
C ASN A 90 -34.05 -8.02 18.47
N THR A 91 -34.37 -7.97 17.19
CA THR A 91 -33.37 -7.80 16.13
C THR A 91 -33.11 -6.32 15.86
N LYS A 92 -31.88 -6.01 15.45
CA LYS A 92 -31.43 -4.67 15.07
C LYS A 92 -30.89 -4.73 13.65
N GLY A 93 -31.23 -3.74 12.85
CA GLY A 93 -30.78 -3.67 11.47
C GLY A 93 -29.47 -2.91 11.31
N SER A 94 -29.17 -2.61 10.05
CA SER A 94 -27.95 -1.92 9.65
C SER A 94 -28.24 -0.47 9.26
N ASN A 95 -27.38 0.46 9.68
CA ASN A 95 -27.47 1.84 9.21
C ASN A 95 -27.17 1.88 7.70
N ASP A 96 -27.80 2.79 6.98
CA ASP A 96 -27.74 2.93 5.53
C ASP A 96 -26.92 4.14 5.08
N GLY A 97 -26.40 4.93 6.02
CA GLY A 97 -25.55 6.06 5.70
C GLY A 97 -24.21 5.62 5.13
N TYR A 98 -23.74 6.31 4.08
CA TYR A 98 -22.44 6.04 3.47
C TYR A 98 -21.79 7.28 2.86
N VAL A 99 -20.48 7.18 2.63
CA VAL A 99 -19.68 8.13 1.85
C VAL A 99 -18.70 7.35 0.96
N LEU A 100 -18.72 7.65 -0.33
CA LEU A 100 -17.76 7.18 -1.33
C LEU A 100 -16.82 8.33 -1.69
N ILE A 101 -15.52 8.11 -1.62
CA ILE A 101 -14.49 9.11 -1.87
C ILE A 101 -13.55 8.60 -2.97
N LYS A 102 -13.32 9.41 -3.99
CA LYS A 102 -12.26 9.20 -4.98
C LYS A 102 -11.00 9.92 -4.51
N HIS A 103 -9.90 9.19 -4.49
CA HIS A 103 -8.58 9.71 -4.19
C HIS A 103 -7.79 9.78 -5.48
N GLU A 104 -7.15 10.91 -5.72
CA GLU A 104 -6.23 11.14 -6.84
C GLU A 104 -4.95 11.68 -6.22
N THR A 105 -3.84 10.97 -6.37
CA THR A 105 -2.57 11.25 -5.68
C THR A 105 -1.39 10.74 -6.48
N GLU A 106 -0.18 11.07 -6.05
CA GLU A 106 1.06 10.66 -6.67
C GLU A 106 1.84 9.71 -5.73
N ILE A 107 2.34 8.61 -6.30
CA ILE A 107 3.23 7.66 -5.63
C ILE A 107 4.65 7.68 -6.21
N GLY A 108 4.86 8.47 -7.26
CA GLY A 108 6.07 8.53 -8.07
C GLY A 108 6.01 9.67 -9.09
N SER A 109 7.03 9.74 -9.94
CA SER A 109 7.13 10.72 -11.03
C SER A 109 6.33 10.31 -12.28
N GLY A 110 6.06 11.26 -13.17
CA GLY A 110 5.38 11.01 -14.45
C GLY A 110 3.92 10.56 -14.32
N ASP A 111 3.31 10.18 -15.43
CA ASP A 111 1.89 9.81 -15.48
C ASP A 111 1.60 8.41 -14.92
N GLU A 112 2.61 7.53 -14.89
CA GLU A 112 2.55 6.21 -14.27
C GLU A 112 2.63 6.28 -12.73
N GLY A 113 3.17 7.38 -12.18
CA GLY A 113 3.16 7.70 -10.76
C GLY A 113 1.85 8.31 -10.26
N LYS A 114 0.95 8.76 -11.16
CA LYS A 114 -0.38 9.31 -10.81
C LYS A 114 -1.40 8.20 -10.71
N VAL A 115 -1.96 8.02 -9.53
CA VAL A 115 -2.89 6.93 -9.22
C VAL A 115 -4.23 7.47 -8.73
N ALA A 116 -5.28 6.70 -9.03
CA ALA A 116 -6.59 6.88 -8.43
C ALA A 116 -7.05 5.59 -7.73
N PHE A 117 -7.73 5.76 -6.60
CA PHE A 117 -8.39 4.68 -5.89
C PHE A 117 -9.61 5.24 -5.14
N TYR A 118 -10.46 4.36 -4.65
CA TYR A 118 -11.67 4.72 -3.94
C TYR A 118 -11.63 4.18 -2.51
N SER A 119 -12.21 4.94 -1.59
CA SER A 119 -12.57 4.44 -0.27
C SER A 119 -14.06 4.60 -0.04
N LEU A 120 -14.68 3.56 0.51
CA LEU A 120 -16.10 3.55 0.84
C LEU A 120 -16.29 3.28 2.33
N TYR A 121 -17.08 4.15 2.95
CA TYR A 121 -17.44 4.13 4.36
C TYR A 121 -18.95 3.87 4.46
N MET A 122 -19.36 2.68 4.88
CA MET A 122 -20.76 2.24 4.92
C MET A 122 -21.22 2.01 6.36
N HIS A 123 -22.54 2.02 6.56
CA HIS A 123 -23.18 1.87 7.87
C HIS A 123 -22.86 2.99 8.86
N LEU A 124 -22.73 4.22 8.38
CA LEU A 124 -22.60 5.42 9.21
C LEU A 124 -23.99 5.82 9.74
N LYS A 125 -24.09 6.19 11.03
CA LYS A 125 -25.36 6.68 11.61
C LYS A 125 -25.61 8.16 11.33
N SER A 126 -24.55 8.92 11.10
CA SER A 126 -24.61 10.32 10.70
C SER A 126 -23.39 10.70 9.90
N LEU A 127 -23.54 11.68 9.01
CA LEU A 127 -22.44 12.28 8.26
C LEU A 127 -22.01 13.58 8.95
N ALA A 128 -20.73 13.94 8.82
CA ALA A 128 -20.27 15.26 9.23
C ALA A 128 -20.86 16.34 8.31
N GLU A 129 -21.17 17.51 8.87
CA GLU A 129 -21.81 18.62 8.12
C GLU A 129 -20.97 19.14 6.94
N THR A 130 -19.65 18.93 7.02
CA THR A 130 -18.68 19.31 6.00
C THR A 130 -18.67 18.39 4.79
N VAL A 131 -19.30 17.21 4.86
CA VAL A 131 -19.28 16.23 3.77
C VAL A 131 -20.43 16.48 2.80
N LYS A 132 -20.09 16.84 1.55
CA LYS A 132 -21.04 17.05 0.46
C LYS A 132 -20.49 16.45 -0.83
N ALA A 133 -21.37 15.92 -1.68
CA ALA A 133 -20.98 15.38 -2.97
C ALA A 133 -20.35 16.48 -3.85
N GLY A 134 -19.24 16.16 -4.51
CA GLY A 134 -18.43 17.08 -5.30
C GLY A 134 -17.39 17.86 -4.50
N ASP A 135 -17.52 17.95 -3.16
CA ASP A 135 -16.59 18.71 -2.33
C ASP A 135 -15.30 17.90 -2.06
N LYS A 136 -14.21 18.65 -1.83
CA LYS A 136 -12.95 18.08 -1.35
C LYS A 136 -13.05 17.76 0.14
N VAL A 137 -12.48 16.62 0.50
CA VAL A 137 -12.14 16.29 1.89
C VAL A 137 -10.64 16.14 1.99
N TYR A 138 -10.09 16.56 3.12
CA TYR A 138 -8.69 16.37 3.43
C TYR A 138 -8.53 15.20 4.37
N ARG A 139 -7.38 14.55 4.29
CA ARG A 139 -7.01 13.46 5.19
C ARG A 139 -7.23 13.88 6.64
N LYS A 140 -7.89 13.01 7.41
CA LYS A 140 -8.33 13.21 8.80
C LYS A 140 -9.56 14.09 8.98
N ASP A 141 -10.14 14.68 7.93
CA ASP A 141 -11.42 15.38 8.07
C ASP A 141 -12.49 14.39 8.55
N PRO A 142 -13.38 14.81 9.47
CA PRO A 142 -14.51 14.00 9.89
C PRO A 142 -15.41 13.66 8.69
N ILE A 143 -15.70 12.37 8.52
CA ILE A 143 -16.63 11.85 7.52
C ILE A 143 -18.01 11.61 8.14
N GLY A 144 -18.04 11.09 9.36
CA GLY A 144 -19.27 10.79 10.06
C GLY A 144 -19.05 10.07 11.37
N LEU A 145 -20.14 9.59 11.95
CA LEU A 145 -20.10 8.73 13.12
C LEU A 145 -20.37 7.28 12.73
N PRO A 146 -19.66 6.32 13.35
CA PRO A 146 -19.93 4.91 13.13
C PRO A 146 -21.35 4.57 13.57
N GLY A 147 -22.02 3.73 12.79
CA GLY A 147 -23.37 3.26 13.06
C GLY A 147 -23.38 1.83 13.57
N MET A 148 -24.35 1.07 13.09
CA MET A 148 -24.58 -0.30 13.49
C MET A 148 -24.73 -1.19 12.27
N VAL A 149 -24.20 -2.41 12.36
CA VAL A 149 -24.34 -3.47 11.36
C VAL A 149 -24.91 -4.70 12.03
N ASP A 150 -26.16 -5.03 11.71
CA ASP A 150 -26.90 -6.18 12.25
C ASP A 150 -26.80 -6.29 13.80
N GLY A 151 -26.95 -5.14 14.48
CA GLY A 151 -26.86 -5.05 15.94
C GLY A 151 -25.46 -4.92 16.52
N VAL A 152 -24.40 -4.94 15.70
CA VAL A 152 -23.01 -4.71 16.13
C VAL A 152 -22.62 -3.25 15.89
N ASN A 153 -22.08 -2.58 16.91
CA ASN A 153 -21.51 -1.24 16.75
C ASN A 153 -20.23 -1.31 15.89
N ALA A 154 -20.39 -0.96 14.61
CA ALA A 154 -19.37 -1.11 13.59
C ALA A 154 -19.72 -0.28 12.35
N PHE A 155 -18.77 -0.15 11.45
CA PHE A 155 -18.98 0.39 10.10
C PHE A 155 -18.18 -0.45 9.11
N HIS A 156 -18.65 -0.55 7.86
CA HIS A 156 -17.91 -1.23 6.79
C HIS A 156 -16.97 -0.25 6.10
N PHE A 157 -15.74 -0.70 5.85
CA PHE A 157 -14.70 0.08 5.21
C PHE A 157 -14.01 -0.75 4.13
N GLN A 158 -13.94 -0.22 2.91
CA GLN A 158 -13.29 -0.88 1.79
C GLN A 158 -12.45 0.10 0.96
N ILE A 159 -11.40 -0.43 0.34
CA ILE A 159 -10.50 0.28 -0.56
C ILE A 159 -10.39 -0.51 -1.86
N PHE A 160 -10.54 0.16 -3.00
CA PHE A 160 -10.57 -0.50 -4.30
C PHE A 160 -10.19 0.44 -5.45
N CYS A 161 -9.83 -0.13 -6.60
CA CYS A 161 -9.56 0.60 -7.84
C CYS A 161 -10.04 -0.16 -9.09
N ASP A 162 -10.04 0.53 -10.22
CA ASP A 162 -10.30 -0.05 -11.53
C ASP A 162 -9.04 -0.69 -12.15
N ASP A 163 -9.20 -1.32 -13.32
CA ASP A 163 -8.13 -1.95 -14.10
C ASP A 163 -7.07 -0.97 -14.60
N ASP A 164 -7.44 0.28 -14.87
CA ASP A 164 -6.50 1.29 -15.31
C ASP A 164 -5.51 1.67 -14.20
N ASN A 165 -5.97 1.65 -12.94
CA ASN A 165 -5.17 2.06 -11.80
C ASN A 165 -4.41 0.91 -11.13
N ILE A 166 -4.83 -0.36 -11.28
CA ILE A 166 -4.14 -1.46 -10.59
C ILE A 166 -2.68 -1.60 -11.04
N SER A 167 -2.41 -1.43 -12.34
CA SER A 167 -1.06 -1.49 -12.88
C SER A 167 -0.21 -0.33 -12.39
N LYS A 168 -0.80 0.85 -12.22
CA LYS A 168 -0.10 2.03 -11.69
C LYS A 168 0.19 1.91 -10.20
N LEU A 169 -0.74 1.34 -9.43
CA LEU A 169 -0.55 1.10 -8.00
C LEU A 169 0.49 0.03 -7.71
N THR A 170 0.47 -1.08 -8.47
CA THR A 170 1.25 -2.28 -8.14
C THR A 170 2.47 -2.52 -9.04
N GLY A 171 2.60 -1.78 -10.15
CA GLY A 171 3.61 -2.02 -11.17
C GLY A 171 3.35 -3.26 -12.04
N ARG A 172 2.21 -3.94 -11.86
CA ARG A 172 1.85 -5.16 -12.60
C ARG A 172 0.34 -5.39 -12.65
N LYS A 173 -0.09 -6.35 -13.48
CA LYS A 173 -1.47 -6.86 -13.52
C LYS A 173 -1.54 -8.38 -13.54
N THR A 174 -0.41 -9.04 -13.27
CA THR A 174 -0.25 -10.49 -13.36
C THR A 174 0.20 -11.07 -12.03
N GLY A 175 -0.06 -12.36 -11.84
CA GLY A 175 0.18 -13.08 -10.58
C GLY A 175 1.61 -13.02 -10.03
N GLU A 176 2.62 -13.06 -10.90
CA GLU A 176 4.04 -12.88 -10.54
C GLU A 176 4.62 -11.60 -11.19
N LEU A 177 5.70 -11.07 -10.60
CA LEU A 177 6.45 -9.93 -11.13
C LEU A 177 7.33 -10.39 -12.30
N ASP A 178 7.52 -9.53 -13.29
CA ASP A 178 8.49 -9.75 -14.36
C ASP A 178 9.93 -9.65 -13.82
N ILE A 179 10.53 -10.80 -13.54
CA ILE A 179 11.91 -10.95 -13.04
C ILE A 179 12.97 -10.95 -14.16
N SER A 180 12.60 -10.71 -15.41
CA SER A 180 13.57 -10.58 -16.52
C SER A 180 14.27 -9.23 -16.54
N LYS A 181 13.70 -8.23 -15.86
CA LYS A 181 14.18 -6.83 -15.82
C LYS A 181 14.12 -6.27 -14.40
N ASN A 182 14.74 -5.13 -14.19
CA ASN A 182 14.57 -4.40 -12.94
C ASN A 182 13.13 -3.85 -12.84
N GLY A 183 12.69 -3.62 -11.61
CA GLY A 183 11.44 -2.94 -11.31
C GLY A 183 11.43 -1.49 -11.80
N ARG A 184 10.31 -0.82 -11.54
CA ARG A 184 10.04 0.53 -12.04
C ARG A 184 10.99 1.58 -11.44
N THR A 185 11.11 2.74 -12.08
CA THR A 185 11.99 3.85 -11.64
C THR A 185 11.22 5.13 -11.35
N ASP A 186 9.99 5.23 -11.84
CA ASP A 186 9.06 6.32 -11.62
C ASP A 186 8.49 6.30 -10.20
N ALA A 187 8.18 5.12 -9.63
CA ALA A 187 7.84 4.95 -8.22
C ALA A 187 8.83 4.00 -7.54
N VAL A 188 9.60 4.50 -6.57
CA VAL A 188 10.55 3.71 -5.78
C VAL A 188 10.42 4.11 -4.33
N TYR A 189 10.01 3.19 -3.47
CA TYR A 189 9.88 3.48 -2.03
C TYR A 189 10.00 2.21 -1.18
N GLY A 190 10.14 2.41 0.13
CA GLY A 190 10.13 1.33 1.11
C GLY A 190 11.39 0.47 1.06
N ASP A 191 11.19 -0.83 1.22
CA ASP A 191 12.24 -1.85 1.15
C ASP A 191 12.69 -2.05 -0.30
N ILE A 192 13.96 -2.44 -0.47
CA ILE A 192 14.54 -2.75 -1.78
C ILE A 192 14.75 -4.24 -1.88
N HIS A 193 14.32 -4.84 -2.98
CA HIS A 193 14.32 -6.28 -3.16
C HIS A 193 15.21 -6.69 -4.33
N PHE A 194 15.79 -7.87 -4.20
CA PHE A 194 16.73 -8.42 -5.16
C PHE A 194 16.27 -9.82 -5.56
N TYR A 195 16.12 -10.04 -6.86
CA TYR A 195 16.04 -11.37 -7.44
C TYR A 195 17.45 -11.86 -7.75
N LEU A 196 17.86 -12.95 -7.11
CA LEU A 196 19.13 -13.61 -7.30
C LEU A 196 18.87 -14.85 -8.18
N PRO A 197 19.35 -14.89 -9.44
CA PRO A 197 19.13 -16.05 -10.30
C PRO A 197 19.84 -17.31 -9.74
N PRO A 198 19.47 -18.50 -10.24
CA PRO A 198 20.32 -19.68 -10.06
C PRO A 198 21.75 -19.39 -10.52
N GLN A 199 22.70 -20.11 -9.94
CA GLN A 199 24.14 -19.97 -10.15
C GLN A 199 24.73 -18.68 -9.57
N THR A 200 24.01 -18.00 -8.66
CA THR A 200 24.58 -16.89 -7.88
C THR A 200 25.60 -17.43 -6.88
N LYS A 201 26.81 -16.89 -6.93
CA LYS A 201 27.95 -17.29 -6.09
C LYS A 201 28.04 -16.44 -4.84
N PHE A 202 28.32 -17.08 -3.71
CA PHE A 202 28.48 -16.47 -2.39
C PHE A 202 29.90 -16.68 -1.90
N TYR A 203 30.51 -15.61 -1.38
CA TYR A 203 31.92 -15.60 -0.95
C TYR A 203 32.05 -15.38 0.56
N ASP A 204 33.23 -15.68 1.09
CA ASP A 204 33.58 -15.52 2.52
C ASP A 204 33.63 -14.05 2.97
N LYS A 205 33.97 -13.14 2.05
CA LYS A 205 34.11 -11.70 2.32
C LYS A 205 34.02 -10.88 1.04
N ALA A 206 33.85 -9.56 1.20
CA ALA A 206 33.99 -8.62 0.10
C ALA A 206 35.47 -8.52 -0.35
N PRO A 207 35.74 -8.31 -1.66
CA PRO A 207 37.07 -7.97 -2.15
C PRO A 207 37.67 -6.73 -1.48
N ALA A 208 39.00 -6.69 -1.38
CA ALA A 208 39.71 -5.49 -0.97
C ALA A 208 39.42 -4.33 -1.94
N ASP A 209 39.48 -3.10 -1.41
CA ASP A 209 39.32 -1.85 -2.17
C ASP A 209 38.03 -1.76 -3.01
N ASN A 210 36.98 -2.48 -2.62
CA ASN A 210 35.71 -2.54 -3.35
C ASN A 210 35.87 -2.96 -4.82
N SER A 211 36.85 -3.83 -5.10
CA SER A 211 37.09 -4.37 -6.44
C SER A 211 35.96 -5.31 -6.89
N ILE A 212 35.79 -5.46 -8.20
CA ILE A 212 34.91 -6.50 -8.80
C ILE A 212 35.58 -7.88 -8.83
N SER A 213 36.91 -7.94 -8.65
CA SER A 213 37.66 -9.20 -8.77
C SER A 213 37.37 -10.12 -7.58
N THR A 214 36.98 -11.35 -7.88
CA THR A 214 36.78 -12.41 -6.88
C THR A 214 38.03 -13.28 -6.68
N THR A 215 39.17 -12.92 -7.28
CA THR A 215 40.43 -13.66 -7.13
C THR A 215 40.87 -13.68 -5.68
N GLY A 216 41.13 -14.89 -5.15
CA GLY A 216 41.57 -15.07 -3.76
C GLY A 216 40.44 -15.08 -2.72
N LEU A 217 39.18 -14.96 -3.15
CA LEU A 217 38.02 -15.22 -2.29
C LEU A 217 37.72 -16.73 -2.24
N SER A 218 37.15 -17.17 -1.12
CA SER A 218 36.66 -18.55 -0.98
C SER A 218 35.18 -18.58 -1.34
N GLU A 219 34.80 -19.38 -2.34
CA GLU A 219 33.40 -19.64 -2.66
C GLU A 219 32.80 -20.51 -1.55
N LEU A 220 31.78 -19.99 -0.87
CA LEU A 220 31.07 -20.69 0.21
C LEU A 220 29.86 -21.48 -0.30
N TYR A 221 29.19 -20.96 -1.32
CA TYR A 221 27.96 -21.53 -1.85
C TYR A 221 27.68 -21.02 -3.27
N THR A 222 27.03 -21.86 -4.08
CA THR A 222 26.45 -21.47 -5.38
C THR A 222 24.99 -21.89 -5.39
N SER A 223 24.08 -20.96 -5.66
CA SER A 223 22.64 -21.25 -5.67
C SER A 223 22.26 -22.17 -6.83
N ASN A 224 21.41 -23.16 -6.58
CA ASN A 224 20.84 -24.00 -7.66
C ASN A 224 19.41 -23.57 -8.05
N VAL A 225 18.82 -22.69 -7.26
CA VAL A 225 17.46 -22.15 -7.42
C VAL A 225 17.48 -20.65 -7.19
N PRO A 226 16.46 -19.90 -7.65
CA PRO A 226 16.39 -18.48 -7.37
C PRO A 226 16.24 -18.19 -5.88
N LEU A 227 16.85 -17.10 -5.43
CA LEU A 227 16.71 -16.56 -4.08
C LEU A 227 16.18 -15.11 -4.16
N TYR A 228 15.49 -14.67 -3.12
CA TYR A 228 14.84 -13.37 -3.07
C TYR A 228 15.27 -12.61 -1.82
N ALA A 229 16.18 -11.65 -1.97
CA ALA A 229 16.67 -10.85 -0.86
C ALA A 229 15.85 -9.55 -0.71
N SER A 230 15.73 -9.03 0.49
CA SER A 230 15.03 -7.78 0.81
C SER A 230 15.87 -7.00 1.82
N MET A 231 16.20 -5.76 1.46
CA MET A 231 17.00 -4.82 2.21
C MET A 231 16.11 -3.71 2.75
N THR A 232 16.07 -3.61 4.09
CA THR A 232 15.37 -2.56 4.82
C THR A 232 16.39 -1.62 5.44
N LEU A 233 16.24 -0.32 5.20
CA LEU A 233 17.01 0.73 5.88
C LEU A 233 16.11 1.50 6.82
N ALA A 234 16.31 1.34 8.12
CA ALA A 234 15.48 1.98 9.13
C ALA A 234 16.23 2.21 10.45
N GLN A 235 16.07 3.40 11.01
CA GLN A 235 16.57 3.78 12.33
C GLN A 235 18.08 3.56 12.51
N GLY A 236 18.87 3.80 11.46
CA GLY A 236 20.31 3.59 11.46
C GLY A 236 20.72 2.21 10.96
N LYS A 237 19.80 1.24 10.87
CA LYS A 237 20.12 -0.15 10.59
C LYS A 237 19.89 -0.53 9.13
N CYS A 238 20.69 -1.48 8.64
CA CYS A 238 20.40 -2.26 7.45
C CYS A 238 20.00 -3.68 7.85
N THR A 239 18.79 -4.09 7.48
CA THR A 239 18.30 -5.46 7.70
C THR A 239 18.16 -6.17 6.36
N MET A 240 18.83 -7.31 6.20
CA MET A 240 18.74 -8.17 5.03
C MET A 240 17.99 -9.45 5.38
N VAL A 241 16.93 -9.74 4.63
CA VAL A 241 16.15 -10.97 4.72
C VAL A 241 16.20 -11.69 3.38
N THR A 242 16.41 -13.01 3.39
CA THR A 242 16.39 -13.82 2.16
C THR A 242 15.27 -14.82 2.20
N ARG A 243 14.62 -15.04 1.05
CA ARG A 243 13.56 -16.03 0.88
C ARG A 243 13.84 -16.97 -0.27
N GLN A 244 13.22 -18.14 -0.22
CA GLN A 244 13.20 -19.12 -1.29
C GLN A 244 11.75 -19.56 -1.56
N LYS A 245 11.39 -19.78 -2.84
CA LYS A 245 10.06 -20.30 -3.19
C LYS A 245 9.87 -21.68 -2.56
N ASN A 246 8.76 -21.87 -1.86
CA ASN A 246 8.38 -23.15 -1.27
C ASN A 246 7.98 -24.12 -2.38
N THR A 247 8.39 -25.38 -2.28
CA THR A 247 8.13 -26.40 -3.32
C THR A 247 6.82 -27.17 -3.11
N GLN A 248 6.18 -27.03 -1.96
CA GLN A 248 4.95 -27.74 -1.56
C GLN A 248 3.73 -26.82 -1.63
N THR A 249 3.87 -25.57 -1.21
CA THR A 249 2.82 -24.56 -1.18
C THR A 249 3.11 -23.50 -2.23
N ASP A 250 2.33 -23.50 -3.30
CA ASP A 250 2.45 -22.48 -4.35
C ASP A 250 2.17 -21.07 -3.80
N GLY A 251 2.88 -20.07 -4.31
CA GLY A 251 2.82 -18.70 -3.82
C GLY A 251 3.53 -18.44 -2.48
N LYS A 252 3.98 -19.48 -1.75
CA LYS A 252 4.69 -19.32 -0.48
C LYS A 252 6.20 -19.15 -0.68
N TYR A 253 6.80 -18.27 0.13
CA TYR A 253 8.23 -17.96 0.12
C TYR A 253 8.79 -18.03 1.54
N ASP A 254 9.58 -19.07 1.82
CA ASP A 254 10.12 -19.34 3.15
C ASP A 254 11.35 -18.49 3.43
N LEU A 255 11.49 -18.04 4.68
CA LEU A 255 12.68 -17.34 5.15
C LEU A 255 13.89 -18.29 5.21
N LEU A 256 15.03 -17.81 4.73
CA LEU A 256 16.30 -18.50 4.85
C LEU A 256 17.13 -17.89 5.99
N GLY A 257 17.25 -18.63 7.09
CA GLY A 257 17.97 -18.19 8.28
C GLY A 257 17.34 -16.99 8.97
N GLU A 258 17.98 -16.53 10.04
CA GLU A 258 17.56 -15.33 10.77
C GLU A 258 17.87 -14.05 9.97
N PRO A 259 17.07 -12.98 10.12
CA PRO A 259 17.36 -11.68 9.52
C PRO A 259 18.76 -11.19 9.89
N LEU A 260 19.53 -10.76 8.88
CA LEU A 260 20.86 -10.20 9.08
C LEU A 260 20.72 -8.70 9.39
N VAL A 261 21.17 -8.26 10.56
CA VAL A 261 21.13 -6.84 10.96
C VAL A 261 22.55 -6.29 11.00
N ASN A 262 22.81 -5.22 10.25
CA ASN A 262 24.11 -4.54 10.16
C ASN A 262 25.28 -5.49 9.84
N ALA A 263 25.03 -6.56 9.10
CA ALA A 263 26.05 -7.55 8.75
C ALA A 263 27.23 -6.95 7.97
N ASP A 264 27.00 -5.85 7.25
CA ASP A 264 27.99 -5.16 6.42
C ASP A 264 28.47 -3.83 7.05
N GLY A 265 28.19 -3.62 8.35
CA GLY A 265 28.70 -2.48 9.13
C GLY A 265 27.67 -1.89 10.10
N ASP A 266 28.16 -1.44 11.27
CA ASP A 266 27.35 -0.76 12.27
C ASP A 266 26.79 0.57 11.76
N ASP A 267 25.58 0.91 12.21
CA ASP A 267 24.83 2.10 11.80
C ASP A 267 24.83 2.32 10.28
N TYR A 268 24.67 1.23 9.52
CA TYR A 268 24.82 1.21 8.06
C TYR A 268 24.05 2.34 7.36
N GLU A 269 22.78 2.58 7.73
CA GLU A 269 21.96 3.64 7.12
C GLU A 269 22.57 5.02 7.35
N TYR A 270 23.09 5.31 8.53
CA TYR A 270 23.69 6.61 8.86
C TYR A 270 25.08 6.78 8.25
N ASN A 271 25.75 5.67 7.94
CA ASN A 271 27.07 5.67 7.33
C ASN A 271 27.05 5.59 5.79
N LEU A 272 25.88 5.53 5.15
CA LEU A 272 25.76 5.49 3.67
C LEU A 272 26.60 6.55 2.97
N TYR A 273 26.55 7.80 3.43
CA TYR A 273 27.34 8.89 2.83
C TYR A 273 28.85 8.64 2.94
N LYS A 274 29.33 8.22 4.12
CA LYS A 274 30.76 7.91 4.33
C LYS A 274 31.18 6.72 3.47
N THR A 275 30.36 5.69 3.40
CA THR A 275 30.60 4.51 2.55
C THR A 275 30.63 4.91 1.08
N ALA A 276 29.72 5.79 0.65
CA ALA A 276 29.66 6.27 -0.73
C ALA A 276 30.94 7.02 -1.13
N MET A 277 31.37 7.97 -0.28
CA MET A 277 32.60 8.74 -0.47
C MET A 277 33.86 7.86 -0.47
N ARG A 278 33.87 6.77 0.32
CA ARG A 278 35.01 5.85 0.40
C ARG A 278 35.10 4.94 -0.81
N ASN A 279 33.97 4.35 -1.21
CA ASN A 279 33.93 3.23 -2.15
C ASN A 279 33.68 3.67 -3.61
N TYR A 280 33.08 4.86 -3.83
CA TYR A 280 32.70 5.36 -5.16
C TYR A 280 33.24 6.79 -5.36
N LYS A 281 34.55 6.96 -5.23
CA LYS A 281 35.23 8.27 -5.16
C LYS A 281 34.97 9.16 -6.37
N GLU A 282 34.81 8.56 -7.55
CA GLU A 282 34.58 9.29 -8.81
C GLU A 282 33.11 9.70 -9.00
N SER A 283 32.19 9.02 -8.33
CA SER A 283 30.75 9.26 -8.45
C SER A 283 30.01 9.01 -7.13
N PRO A 284 30.31 9.73 -6.04
CA PRO A 284 29.79 9.40 -4.71
C PRO A 284 28.27 9.53 -4.63
N SER A 285 27.65 10.45 -5.38
CA SER A 285 26.19 10.57 -5.46
C SER A 285 25.53 9.33 -6.08
N ALA A 286 26.07 8.84 -7.20
CA ALA A 286 25.58 7.62 -7.84
C ALA A 286 25.87 6.38 -6.98
N GLY A 287 27.02 6.36 -6.30
CA GLY A 287 27.37 5.34 -5.32
C GLY A 287 26.43 5.32 -4.11
N PHE A 288 25.92 6.48 -3.68
CA PHE A 288 24.88 6.55 -2.65
C PHE A 288 23.58 5.87 -3.12
N GLU A 289 23.15 6.12 -4.36
CA GLU A 289 21.99 5.42 -4.94
C GLU A 289 22.24 3.92 -5.06
N LEU A 290 23.45 3.52 -5.43
CA LEU A 290 23.82 2.11 -5.48
C LEU A 290 23.65 1.45 -4.12
N LEU A 291 24.19 2.04 -3.05
CA LEU A 291 24.02 1.54 -1.68
C LEU A 291 22.55 1.54 -1.22
N ARG A 292 21.75 2.51 -1.71
CA ARG A 292 20.37 2.69 -1.29
C ARG A 292 19.40 1.76 -2.00
N PHE A 293 19.55 1.61 -3.32
CA PHE A 293 18.59 1.01 -4.25
C PHE A 293 19.14 -0.20 -5.00
N GLY A 294 20.42 -0.52 -4.84
CA GLY A 294 21.10 -1.54 -5.64
C GLY A 294 21.37 -1.13 -7.08
N ARG A 295 20.97 0.07 -7.49
CA ARG A 295 21.17 0.66 -8.82
C ARG A 295 21.04 2.17 -8.78
N VAL A 296 21.54 2.86 -9.80
CA VAL A 296 21.24 4.29 -10.03
C VAL A 296 19.82 4.40 -10.59
N ILE A 297 18.99 5.21 -9.95
CA ILE A 297 17.61 5.51 -10.36
C ILE A 297 17.58 6.82 -11.16
N ASN A 298 18.36 7.82 -10.74
CA ASN A 298 18.40 9.15 -11.35
C ASN A 298 19.36 9.21 -12.55
N THR A 299 19.20 8.32 -13.53
CA THR A 299 20.13 8.16 -14.66
C THR A 299 20.23 9.37 -15.58
N ASP A 300 19.24 10.27 -15.54
CA ASP A 300 19.24 11.51 -16.33
C ASP A 300 20.26 12.55 -15.81
N HIS A 301 20.71 12.40 -14.56
CA HIS A 301 21.58 13.36 -13.88
C HIS A 301 22.79 12.70 -13.20
N GLU A 302 22.82 11.37 -13.10
CA GLU A 302 23.85 10.64 -12.38
C GLU A 302 24.41 9.50 -13.21
N THR A 303 25.73 9.42 -13.26
CA THR A 303 26.47 8.33 -13.90
C THR A 303 27.37 7.68 -12.86
N LEU A 304 27.27 6.36 -12.72
CA LEU A 304 28.13 5.57 -11.85
C LEU A 304 29.50 5.37 -12.50
N VAL A 305 30.57 5.63 -11.76
CA VAL A 305 31.95 5.52 -12.23
C VAL A 305 32.78 4.68 -11.24
N PRO A 306 33.37 3.56 -11.68
CA PRO A 306 33.16 2.91 -12.98
C PRO A 306 31.71 2.37 -13.13
N ALA A 307 31.27 2.13 -14.37
CA ALA A 307 29.89 1.71 -14.64
C ALA A 307 29.52 0.34 -14.04
N ASP A 308 30.53 -0.50 -13.76
CA ASP A 308 30.42 -1.82 -13.15
C ASP A 308 30.77 -1.82 -11.65
N ALA A 309 30.79 -0.64 -11.00
CA ALA A 309 31.13 -0.56 -9.58
C ALA A 309 30.23 -1.48 -8.74
N PRO A 310 30.81 -2.29 -7.83
CA PRO A 310 30.07 -3.34 -7.15
C PRO A 310 29.31 -2.84 -5.93
N LEU A 311 28.34 -3.64 -5.50
CA LEU A 311 27.65 -3.54 -4.21
C LEU A 311 27.80 -4.87 -3.47
N TRP A 312 28.88 -5.00 -2.69
CA TRP A 312 29.12 -6.20 -1.90
C TRP A 312 28.30 -6.18 -0.61
N MET A 313 27.38 -7.13 -0.46
CA MET A 313 26.49 -7.25 0.71
C MET A 313 26.38 -8.70 1.18
N THR A 314 26.20 -8.90 2.48
CA THR A 314 26.01 -10.22 3.08
C THR A 314 24.54 -10.64 2.98
N VAL A 315 24.30 -11.83 2.41
CA VAL A 315 22.97 -12.39 2.17
C VAL A 315 22.93 -13.84 2.65
N ASN A 316 21.80 -14.28 3.18
CA ASN A 316 21.62 -15.67 3.58
C ASN A 316 21.45 -16.58 2.36
N TYR A 317 21.93 -17.81 2.46
CA TYR A 317 21.65 -18.90 1.53
C TYR A 317 21.20 -20.13 2.32
N PRO A 318 20.69 -21.20 1.68
CA PRO A 318 20.28 -22.40 2.42
C PRO A 318 21.44 -22.98 3.25
N GLY A 319 21.31 -22.94 4.58
CA GLY A 319 22.30 -23.45 5.52
C GLY A 319 23.44 -22.49 5.89
N GLY A 320 23.44 -21.24 5.43
CA GLY A 320 24.50 -20.29 5.78
C GLY A 320 24.27 -18.86 5.27
N LYS A 321 25.36 -18.09 5.18
CA LYS A 321 25.37 -16.72 4.66
C LYS A 321 26.70 -16.42 4.00
N GLY A 322 26.70 -15.52 3.03
CA GLY A 322 27.92 -15.11 2.33
C GLY A 322 27.76 -13.77 1.63
N VAL A 323 28.87 -13.23 1.14
CA VAL A 323 28.93 -11.93 0.48
C VAL A 323 28.73 -12.09 -1.02
N ILE A 324 27.86 -11.25 -1.60
CA ILE A 324 27.55 -11.22 -3.04
C ILE A 324 27.58 -9.81 -3.60
N ASN A 325 27.86 -9.66 -4.89
CA ASN A 325 27.75 -8.38 -5.59
C ASN A 325 26.30 -8.16 -6.03
N LEU A 326 25.49 -7.48 -5.21
CA LEU A 326 24.12 -7.14 -5.54
C LEU A 326 24.01 -6.20 -6.76
N ALA A 327 25.07 -5.48 -7.14
CA ALA A 327 25.07 -4.62 -8.33
C ALA A 327 25.13 -5.41 -9.64
N ASP A 328 25.46 -6.70 -9.61
CA ASP A 328 25.55 -7.55 -10.80
C ASP A 328 24.29 -7.45 -11.67
N SER A 329 24.47 -7.30 -12.99
CA SER A 329 23.38 -7.06 -13.94
C SER A 329 22.39 -8.24 -14.06
N SER A 330 22.81 -9.46 -13.70
CA SER A 330 21.95 -10.64 -13.63
C SER A 330 20.97 -10.58 -12.46
N ILE A 331 21.33 -9.88 -11.38
CA ILE A 331 20.48 -9.64 -10.22
C ILE A 331 19.53 -8.48 -10.54
N LYS A 332 18.22 -8.71 -10.41
CA LYS A 332 17.20 -7.68 -10.68
C LYS A 332 16.75 -7.00 -9.41
N LYS A 333 16.56 -5.68 -9.47
CA LYS A 333 16.26 -4.81 -8.33
C LYS A 333 14.84 -4.29 -8.41
N PHE A 334 14.12 -4.38 -7.30
CA PHE A 334 12.74 -3.94 -7.14
C PHE A 334 12.59 -3.15 -5.84
N SER A 335 11.44 -2.55 -5.61
CA SER A 335 11.08 -1.90 -4.36
C SER A 335 9.69 -2.34 -3.90
N ASP A 336 9.24 -1.88 -2.72
CA ASP A 336 7.86 -2.11 -2.30
C ASP A 336 6.85 -1.60 -3.34
N ALA A 337 7.19 -0.58 -4.15
CA ALA A 337 6.35 -0.05 -5.22
C ALA A 337 6.01 -1.04 -6.35
N ASP A 338 6.75 -2.16 -6.44
CA ASP A 338 6.51 -3.22 -7.42
C ASP A 338 5.63 -4.36 -6.85
N PHE A 339 5.17 -4.26 -5.59
CA PHE A 339 4.35 -5.26 -4.90
C PHE A 339 4.88 -6.70 -5.07
N PRO A 340 6.09 -7.01 -4.58
CA PRO A 340 6.73 -8.25 -4.95
C PRO A 340 6.04 -9.48 -4.37
N HIS A 341 5.76 -10.46 -5.22
CA HIS A 341 5.03 -11.66 -4.84
C HIS A 341 5.75 -12.52 -3.80
N TRP A 342 7.09 -12.50 -3.77
CA TRP A 342 7.87 -13.16 -2.72
C TRP A 342 7.76 -12.50 -1.34
N THR A 343 7.16 -11.31 -1.25
CA THR A 343 6.83 -10.67 0.03
C THR A 343 5.41 -11.00 0.49
N GLY A 344 4.68 -11.83 -0.26
CA GLY A 344 3.30 -12.24 0.01
C GLY A 344 2.25 -11.48 -0.80
N TRP A 345 2.59 -10.52 -1.66
CA TRP A 345 1.57 -9.86 -2.50
C TRP A 345 1.09 -10.78 -3.63
N GLN A 346 -0.21 -11.07 -3.68
CA GLN A 346 -0.78 -11.96 -4.68
C GLN A 346 -2.00 -11.32 -5.36
N MET A 347 -1.98 -11.33 -6.69
CA MET A 347 -3.12 -10.95 -7.51
C MET A 347 -4.06 -12.16 -7.63
N VAL A 348 -5.33 -11.97 -7.28
CA VAL A 348 -6.35 -13.03 -7.31
C VAL A 348 -7.45 -12.61 -8.29
N ASP A 349 -7.40 -13.21 -9.48
CA ASP A 349 -8.33 -12.97 -10.60
C ASP A 349 -8.66 -14.29 -11.32
N ASP A 350 -8.68 -15.39 -10.56
CA ASP A 350 -8.96 -16.74 -11.07
C ASP A 350 -10.45 -17.12 -10.96
N ASP A 351 -11.27 -16.27 -10.36
CA ASP A 351 -12.72 -16.47 -10.24
C ASP A 351 -13.48 -15.69 -11.31
N SER A 352 -13.75 -16.32 -12.45
CA SER A 352 -14.36 -15.65 -13.61
C SER A 352 -15.88 -15.41 -13.52
N ASP A 353 -16.56 -16.01 -12.53
CA ASP A 353 -18.01 -15.84 -12.43
C ASP A 353 -18.40 -14.51 -11.79
N SER A 354 -19.70 -14.21 -11.75
CA SER A 354 -20.22 -12.99 -11.12
C SER A 354 -21.27 -13.26 -10.05
N ASN A 355 -21.25 -14.45 -9.44
CA ASN A 355 -22.26 -14.91 -8.48
C ASN A 355 -21.88 -14.61 -7.02
N SER A 356 -20.87 -13.74 -6.79
CA SER A 356 -20.39 -13.32 -5.47
C SER A 356 -19.96 -14.43 -4.49
N GLN A 357 -20.02 -15.71 -4.86
CA GLN A 357 -19.34 -16.78 -4.13
C GLN A 357 -17.85 -16.68 -4.39
N CYS A 358 -17.03 -17.04 -3.40
CA CYS A 358 -15.59 -17.12 -3.60
C CYS A 358 -15.22 -18.49 -4.17
N ASN A 359 -15.09 -18.58 -5.50
CA ASN A 359 -14.68 -19.81 -6.20
C ASN A 359 -13.19 -19.83 -6.59
N SER A 360 -12.40 -18.89 -6.07
CA SER A 360 -10.95 -18.82 -6.29
C SER A 360 -10.23 -20.09 -5.81
N ALA A 361 -9.53 -20.75 -6.72
CA ALA A 361 -8.68 -21.90 -6.43
C ALA A 361 -7.48 -21.49 -5.57
N ILE A 362 -6.98 -20.26 -5.75
CA ILE A 362 -5.93 -19.67 -4.92
C ILE A 362 -6.38 -19.62 -3.44
N ILE A 363 -7.55 -19.04 -3.17
CA ILE A 363 -8.05 -18.87 -1.80
C ILE A 363 -8.42 -20.22 -1.19
N LYS A 364 -9.06 -21.10 -1.96
CA LYS A 364 -9.37 -22.46 -1.51
C LYS A 364 -8.12 -23.19 -1.04
N LYS A 365 -7.03 -23.13 -1.82
CA LYS A 365 -5.74 -23.73 -1.46
C LYS A 365 -5.16 -23.16 -0.17
N LEU A 366 -5.29 -21.84 0.06
CA LEU A 366 -4.83 -21.21 1.31
C LEU A 366 -5.59 -21.71 2.53
N HIS A 367 -6.89 -21.97 2.42
CA HIS A 367 -7.67 -22.61 3.48
C HIS A 367 -7.25 -24.07 3.70
N GLU A 368 -7.06 -24.85 2.62
CA GLU A 368 -6.65 -26.26 2.70
C GLU A 368 -5.31 -26.45 3.44
N VAL A 369 -4.37 -25.52 3.26
CA VAL A 369 -3.06 -25.56 3.93
C VAL A 369 -3.01 -24.76 5.24
N GLY A 370 -4.12 -24.15 5.66
CA GLY A 370 -4.22 -23.38 6.91
C GLY A 370 -3.42 -22.08 6.95
N ASP A 371 -3.12 -21.48 5.79
CA ASP A 371 -2.27 -20.27 5.67
C ASP A 371 -3.06 -19.01 5.28
N PHE A 372 -4.39 -19.12 5.15
CA PHE A 372 -5.26 -18.00 4.77
C PHE A 372 -5.10 -16.79 5.70
N ASP A 373 -5.14 -16.97 7.02
CA ASP A 373 -5.06 -15.84 7.97
C ASP A 373 -3.72 -15.09 7.93
N ASN A 374 -2.64 -15.76 7.54
CA ASN A 374 -1.32 -15.13 7.39
C ASN A 374 -1.19 -14.35 6.07
N GLN A 375 -1.96 -14.75 5.05
CA GLN A 375 -1.79 -14.33 3.67
C GLN A 375 -2.90 -13.38 3.18
N CYS A 376 -4.10 -13.45 3.76
CA CYS A 376 -5.30 -12.71 3.32
C CYS A 376 -5.08 -11.19 3.25
N GLY A 377 -4.25 -10.65 4.16
CA GLY A 377 -3.88 -9.25 4.18
C GLY A 377 -3.11 -8.77 2.95
N LYS A 378 -2.54 -9.65 2.13
CA LYS A 378 -1.76 -9.29 0.94
C LYS A 378 -2.36 -9.84 -0.36
N LEU A 379 -3.60 -10.31 -0.30
CA LEU A 379 -4.37 -10.65 -1.49
C LEU A 379 -4.95 -9.37 -2.09
N ILE A 380 -4.81 -9.20 -3.39
CA ILE A 380 -5.44 -8.15 -4.18
C ILE A 380 -6.45 -8.86 -5.08
N CYS A 381 -7.72 -8.77 -4.73
CA CYS A 381 -8.76 -9.62 -5.30
C CYS A 381 -9.62 -8.85 -6.30
N HIS A 382 -9.82 -9.43 -7.47
CA HIS A 382 -10.63 -8.87 -8.54
C HIS A 382 -11.98 -9.57 -8.57
N PHE A 383 -13.07 -8.87 -8.24
CA PHE A 383 -14.42 -9.43 -8.22
C PHE A 383 -15.51 -8.37 -8.42
N PRO A 384 -16.78 -8.75 -8.68
CA PRO A 384 -17.86 -7.79 -8.92
C PRO A 384 -18.14 -6.89 -7.71
N PHE A 385 -18.45 -5.62 -7.98
CA PHE A 385 -18.73 -4.64 -6.94
C PHE A 385 -19.99 -4.97 -6.12
N GLU A 386 -19.84 -5.07 -4.80
CA GLU A 386 -20.90 -5.53 -3.88
C GLU A 386 -22.12 -4.60 -3.81
N TRP A 387 -21.92 -3.31 -4.04
CA TRP A 387 -22.93 -2.27 -3.77
C TRP A 387 -23.68 -1.81 -5.02
N GLU A 388 -23.49 -2.53 -6.14
CA GLU A 388 -24.21 -2.27 -7.38
C GLU A 388 -25.60 -2.91 -7.38
N LYS A 389 -26.62 -2.07 -7.57
CA LYS A 389 -28.02 -2.48 -7.52
C LYS A 389 -28.39 -3.38 -8.70
N SER A 390 -27.95 -3.02 -9.92
CA SER A 390 -28.36 -3.71 -11.15
C SER A 390 -27.85 -5.16 -11.26
N THR A 391 -26.84 -5.53 -10.48
CA THR A 391 -26.20 -6.85 -10.54
C THR A 391 -26.65 -7.81 -9.44
N ILE A 392 -27.60 -7.43 -8.57
CA ILE A 392 -28.02 -8.27 -7.43
C ILE A 392 -28.50 -9.66 -7.86
N ASP A 393 -29.33 -9.76 -8.90
CA ASP A 393 -29.81 -11.06 -9.36
C ASP A 393 -28.66 -11.90 -9.93
N ILE A 394 -27.75 -11.30 -10.68
CA ILE A 394 -26.55 -11.97 -11.21
C ILE A 394 -25.69 -12.51 -10.06
N ARG A 395 -25.51 -11.71 -9.01
CA ARG A 395 -24.70 -12.02 -7.84
C ARG A 395 -25.36 -13.02 -6.88
N PHE A 396 -26.67 -13.08 -6.78
CA PHE A 396 -27.28 -13.82 -5.67
C PHE A 396 -28.42 -14.76 -6.06
N SER A 397 -28.81 -14.87 -7.34
CA SER A 397 -29.93 -15.76 -7.71
C SER A 397 -29.67 -17.24 -7.40
N TRP A 398 -28.40 -17.64 -7.24
CA TRP A 398 -28.00 -18.97 -6.80
C TRP A 398 -28.53 -19.31 -5.40
N LEU A 399 -28.84 -18.32 -4.55
CA LEU A 399 -29.46 -18.56 -3.24
C LEU A 399 -30.80 -19.28 -3.35
N LYS A 400 -31.51 -19.16 -4.49
CA LYS A 400 -32.77 -19.88 -4.73
C LYS A 400 -32.57 -21.37 -5.03
N THR A 401 -31.37 -21.76 -5.47
CA THR A 401 -31.00 -23.16 -5.74
C THR A 401 -30.13 -23.75 -4.64
N GLY A 402 -29.54 -22.93 -3.78
CA GLY A 402 -28.59 -23.35 -2.76
C GLY A 402 -27.24 -23.78 -3.35
N ASN A 403 -26.34 -24.22 -2.47
CA ASN A 403 -25.06 -24.85 -2.77
C ASN A 403 -24.68 -25.84 -1.63
N GLU A 404 -23.43 -26.31 -1.58
CA GLU A 404 -22.98 -27.25 -0.53
C GLU A 404 -23.05 -26.67 0.89
N GLU A 405 -22.98 -25.35 1.04
CA GLU A 405 -22.95 -24.65 2.34
C GLU A 405 -24.28 -23.97 2.71
N HIS A 406 -25.18 -23.76 1.74
CA HIS A 406 -26.40 -22.98 1.90
C HIS A 406 -27.61 -23.70 1.28
N GLU A 407 -28.62 -23.93 2.12
CA GLU A 407 -29.91 -24.47 1.66
C GLU A 407 -30.63 -23.47 0.71
N PRO A 408 -31.41 -23.98 -0.25
CA PRO A 408 -32.19 -23.13 -1.16
C PRO A 408 -33.17 -22.22 -0.39
N MET A 409 -33.15 -20.92 -0.71
CA MET A 409 -34.12 -19.95 -0.24
C MET A 409 -35.46 -20.11 -0.95
N THR A 410 -36.56 -19.87 -0.24
CA THR A 410 -37.87 -19.69 -0.88
C THR A 410 -37.88 -18.39 -1.70
N GLU A 411 -38.77 -18.29 -2.69
CA GLU A 411 -38.95 -17.04 -3.46
C GLU A 411 -39.29 -15.84 -2.55
N ALA A 412 -40.02 -16.07 -1.45
CA ALA A 412 -40.35 -15.04 -0.48
C ALA A 412 -39.12 -14.57 0.32
N ASP A 413 -38.27 -15.51 0.76
CA ASP A 413 -37.03 -15.18 1.46
C ASP A 413 -36.03 -14.48 0.55
N TYR A 414 -35.92 -14.94 -0.70
CA TYR A 414 -35.09 -14.28 -1.70
C TYR A 414 -35.57 -12.86 -2.01
N ALA A 415 -36.88 -12.65 -2.16
CA ALA A 415 -37.44 -11.31 -2.34
C ALA A 415 -37.13 -10.38 -1.15
N LYS A 416 -37.17 -10.92 0.08
CA LYS A 416 -36.80 -10.20 1.30
C LYS A 416 -35.30 -9.83 1.32
N PHE A 417 -34.43 -10.79 0.99
CA PHE A 417 -32.98 -10.56 0.84
C PHE A 417 -32.68 -9.51 -0.22
N LYS A 418 -33.28 -9.64 -1.41
CA LYS A 418 -33.09 -8.72 -2.51
C LYS A 418 -33.50 -7.30 -2.12
N SER A 419 -34.66 -7.14 -1.48
CA SER A 419 -35.12 -5.84 -0.98
C SER A 419 -34.13 -5.22 0.03
N HIS A 420 -33.57 -6.05 0.93
CA HIS A 420 -32.52 -5.63 1.86
C HIS A 420 -31.24 -5.17 1.15
N ALA A 421 -30.70 -5.99 0.26
CA ALA A 421 -29.49 -5.68 -0.50
C ALA A 421 -29.67 -4.42 -1.36
N GLU A 422 -30.79 -4.30 -2.07
CA GLU A 422 -31.13 -3.12 -2.89
C GLU A 422 -31.19 -1.82 -2.08
N ALA A 423 -31.65 -1.89 -0.83
CA ALA A 423 -31.76 -0.72 0.04
C ALA A 423 -30.38 -0.21 0.51
N LEU A 424 -29.40 -1.10 0.59
CA LEU A 424 -28.03 -0.76 0.96
C LEU A 424 -27.19 -0.30 -0.24
N CYS A 425 -27.50 -0.77 -1.45
CA CYS A 425 -26.84 -0.36 -2.70
C CYS A 425 -26.95 1.15 -2.96
N PHE A 426 -26.11 1.64 -3.86
CA PHE A 426 -26.10 3.03 -4.31
C PHE A 426 -25.57 3.16 -5.74
N ASP A 427 -25.84 4.30 -6.37
CA ASP A 427 -25.27 4.62 -7.68
C ASP A 427 -23.77 4.94 -7.52
N SER A 428 -22.95 4.05 -8.04
CA SER A 428 -21.49 4.13 -8.03
C SER A 428 -20.91 4.83 -9.27
N GLY A 429 -21.77 5.32 -10.17
CA GLY A 429 -21.39 6.02 -11.38
C GLY A 429 -20.58 5.13 -12.32
N ALA A 430 -19.39 5.58 -12.70
CA ALA A 430 -18.50 4.83 -13.61
C ALA A 430 -18.01 3.48 -13.07
N LEU A 431 -18.28 3.15 -11.80
CA LEU A 431 -17.87 1.89 -11.16
C LEU A 431 -18.97 0.79 -11.24
N SER A 432 -20.13 1.10 -11.83
CA SER A 432 -21.38 0.35 -11.69
C SER A 432 -21.50 -0.96 -12.48
N SER A 433 -20.59 -1.28 -13.39
CA SER A 433 -20.71 -2.47 -14.25
C SER A 433 -19.52 -3.41 -14.19
N ASP A 434 -18.46 -3.03 -13.48
CA ASP A 434 -17.16 -3.64 -13.66
C ASP A 434 -16.75 -4.43 -12.42
N ARG A 435 -15.84 -5.37 -12.67
CA ARG A 435 -15.06 -6.00 -11.61
C ARG A 435 -14.02 -4.97 -11.16
N LEU A 436 -13.75 -4.95 -9.87
CA LEU A 436 -12.84 -3.98 -9.27
C LEU A 436 -11.77 -4.73 -8.48
N TRP A 437 -10.59 -4.13 -8.38
CA TRP A 437 -9.50 -4.64 -7.57
C TRP A 437 -9.66 -4.14 -6.15
N HIS A 438 -9.90 -5.06 -5.24
CA HIS A 438 -10.04 -4.80 -3.82
C HIS A 438 -8.71 -5.07 -3.10
N PHE A 439 -8.48 -4.30 -2.04
CA PHE A 439 -7.33 -4.47 -1.15
C PHE A 439 -7.81 -4.69 0.27
N GLU A 440 -7.07 -5.48 1.05
CA GLU A 440 -7.25 -5.49 2.50
C GLU A 440 -6.88 -4.09 3.05
N PRO A 441 -7.81 -3.39 3.75
CA PRO A 441 -7.59 -1.99 4.09
C PRO A 441 -6.41 -1.72 5.02
N LYS A 442 -6.11 -2.61 5.99
CA LYS A 442 -4.98 -2.41 6.93
C LYS A 442 -3.65 -2.45 6.17
N SER A 443 -3.47 -3.46 5.32
CA SER A 443 -2.28 -3.65 4.51
C SER A 443 -2.11 -2.58 3.46
N PHE A 444 -3.19 -2.12 2.80
CA PHE A 444 -3.13 -0.98 1.89
C PHE A 444 -2.56 0.26 2.59
N ILE A 445 -3.13 0.61 3.75
CA ILE A 445 -2.66 1.75 4.55
C ILE A 445 -1.21 1.54 4.98
N ARG A 446 -0.86 0.37 5.53
CA ARG A 446 0.52 0.06 5.95
C ARG A 446 1.53 0.18 4.81
N HIS A 447 1.16 -0.31 3.63
CA HIS A 447 2.01 -0.32 2.44
C HIS A 447 2.25 1.10 1.95
N PHE A 448 1.19 1.86 1.66
CA PHE A 448 1.31 3.20 1.10
C PHE A 448 1.84 4.24 2.10
N ARG A 449 1.82 3.97 3.41
CA ARG A 449 2.57 4.77 4.40
C ARG A 449 4.09 4.72 4.20
N LYS A 450 4.64 3.67 3.58
CA LYS A 450 6.05 3.61 3.20
C LYS A 450 6.37 4.53 2.02
N CYS A 451 5.39 4.80 1.16
CA CYS A 451 5.53 5.73 0.05
C CYS A 451 5.67 7.16 0.60
N SER A 452 6.88 7.72 0.51
CA SER A 452 7.17 9.07 0.99
C SER A 452 6.96 10.17 -0.04
N TRP A 453 6.48 9.82 -1.24
CA TRP A 453 6.11 10.80 -2.26
C TRP A 453 5.04 11.76 -1.74
N LEU A 454 5.24 13.05 -1.98
CA LEU A 454 4.37 14.16 -1.64
C LEU A 454 3.83 14.79 -2.92
N ASP A 455 2.52 14.94 -2.96
CA ASP A 455 1.83 15.62 -4.05
C ASP A 455 2.29 17.09 -4.13
N SER A 456 2.28 17.63 -5.35
CA SER A 456 2.73 19.00 -5.62
C SER A 456 2.00 20.04 -4.76
N ASP A 457 0.70 19.86 -4.56
CA ASP A 457 -0.16 20.75 -3.77
C ASP A 457 0.18 20.73 -2.28
N VAL A 458 0.65 19.59 -1.74
CA VAL A 458 1.13 19.48 -0.36
C VAL A 458 2.40 20.29 -0.18
N ILE A 459 3.35 20.17 -1.12
CA ILE A 459 4.58 20.97 -1.08
C ILE A 459 4.24 22.45 -1.21
N GLU A 460 3.31 22.81 -2.08
CA GLU A 460 2.84 24.19 -2.25
C GLU A 460 2.28 24.76 -0.94
N LYS A 461 1.36 24.04 -0.28
CA LYS A 461 0.78 24.43 1.02
C LYS A 461 1.85 24.74 2.06
N ILE A 462 2.94 23.97 2.08
CA ILE A 462 4.08 24.20 3.00
C ILE A 462 4.86 25.45 2.58
N MET A 463 5.19 25.59 1.29
CA MET A 463 6.01 26.70 0.80
C MET A 463 5.30 28.05 0.92
N VAL A 464 3.96 28.09 0.84
CA VAL A 464 3.17 29.33 0.99
C VAL A 464 2.69 29.59 2.42
N ALA A 465 2.99 28.70 3.38
CA ALA A 465 2.42 28.77 4.74
C ALA A 465 2.66 30.11 5.47
N ASN A 466 3.79 30.77 5.17
CA ASN A 466 4.16 32.07 5.75
C ASN A 466 3.86 33.27 4.82
N THR A 467 3.24 33.04 3.66
CA THR A 467 2.83 34.10 2.72
C THR A 467 1.41 34.53 3.01
N LYS A 468 1.11 35.83 3.01
CA LYS A 468 -0.26 36.29 3.30
C LYS A 468 -1.19 35.85 2.17
N SER A 469 -2.39 35.40 2.51
CA SER A 469 -3.38 34.94 1.52
C SER A 469 -3.80 36.02 0.50
N THR A 470 -3.57 37.29 0.82
CA THR A 470 -3.77 38.46 -0.05
C THR A 470 -2.64 38.69 -1.06
N GLU A 471 -1.44 38.14 -0.84
CA GLU A 471 -0.26 38.29 -1.70
C GLU A 471 -0.29 37.31 -2.89
N LYS A 472 -1.35 37.39 -3.69
CA LYS A 472 -1.64 36.44 -4.79
C LYS A 472 -0.50 36.29 -5.80
N LEU A 473 0.21 37.38 -6.10
CA LEU A 473 1.36 37.35 -7.02
C LEU A 473 2.52 36.54 -6.45
N GLN A 474 2.80 36.66 -5.16
CA GLN A 474 3.88 35.93 -4.50
C GLN A 474 3.54 34.43 -4.41
N ILE A 475 2.31 34.12 -4.01
CA ILE A 475 1.79 32.74 -4.03
C ILE A 475 1.98 32.13 -5.42
N SER A 476 1.52 32.80 -6.47
CA SER A 476 1.65 32.32 -7.86
C SER A 476 3.12 32.07 -8.28
N LYS A 477 4.06 32.92 -7.86
CA LYS A 477 5.49 32.70 -8.11
C LYS A 477 6.00 31.46 -7.40
N ILE A 478 5.61 31.26 -6.13
CA ILE A 478 5.97 30.08 -5.34
C ILE A 478 5.37 28.82 -5.97
N SER A 479 4.08 28.81 -6.31
CA SER A 479 3.40 27.68 -6.95
C SER A 479 4.12 27.26 -8.23
N LYS A 480 4.53 28.22 -9.07
CA LYS A 480 5.32 27.93 -10.28
C LYS A 480 6.64 27.24 -9.97
N LYS A 481 7.35 27.68 -8.92
CA LYS A 481 8.60 27.04 -8.46
C LYS A 481 8.38 25.66 -7.85
N VAL A 482 7.27 25.46 -7.15
CA VAL A 482 6.87 24.14 -6.66
C VAL A 482 6.64 23.19 -7.82
N THR A 483 5.88 23.59 -8.85
CA THR A 483 5.70 22.77 -10.06
C THR A 483 7.03 22.48 -10.77
N GLU A 484 7.98 23.41 -10.76
CA GLU A 484 9.32 23.21 -11.34
C GLU A 484 10.16 22.18 -10.55
N TYR A 485 10.07 22.18 -9.21
CA TYR A 485 10.99 21.43 -8.35
C TYR A 485 10.37 20.25 -7.59
N PHE A 486 9.05 20.03 -7.59
CA PHE A 486 8.43 18.99 -6.75
C PHE A 486 8.98 17.59 -7.03
N GLY A 487 9.28 17.26 -8.29
CA GLY A 487 9.92 15.99 -8.66
C GLY A 487 11.31 15.86 -8.02
N ALA A 488 12.15 16.89 -8.14
CA ALA A 488 13.49 16.90 -7.53
C ALA A 488 13.43 16.85 -5.99
N ILE A 489 12.49 17.55 -5.37
CA ILE A 489 12.25 17.51 -3.92
C ILE A 489 11.92 16.08 -3.48
N ASN A 490 11.01 15.41 -4.17
CA ASN A 490 10.67 14.02 -3.88
C ASN A 490 11.84 13.06 -4.13
N THR A 491 12.62 13.26 -5.19
CA THR A 491 13.84 12.49 -5.45
C THR A 491 14.84 12.63 -4.30
N ILE A 492 15.06 13.85 -3.77
CA ILE A 492 15.92 14.11 -2.61
C ILE A 492 15.38 13.40 -1.36
N ILE A 493 14.09 13.55 -1.07
CA ILE A 493 13.43 12.88 0.06
C ILE A 493 13.64 11.37 0.00
N ASN A 494 13.51 10.79 -1.20
CA ASN A 494 13.67 9.37 -1.41
C ASN A 494 15.12 8.92 -1.27
N LYS A 495 16.03 9.59 -2.00
CA LYS A 495 17.45 9.30 -2.02
C LYS A 495 18.04 9.29 -0.62
N TYR A 496 17.78 10.32 0.19
CA TYR A 496 18.41 10.50 1.50
C TYR A 496 17.60 9.91 2.68
N ASN A 497 16.68 8.97 2.42
CA ASN A 497 15.91 8.29 3.46
C ASN A 497 15.17 9.24 4.42
N LEU A 498 14.65 10.35 3.90
CA LEU A 498 13.90 11.34 4.68
C LEU A 498 12.45 10.86 4.85
N TYR A 499 12.22 9.66 5.37
CA TYR A 499 10.89 9.06 5.39
C TYR A 499 10.06 9.40 6.62
N SER A 500 10.72 9.68 7.76
CA SER A 500 9.98 10.08 8.95
C SER A 500 9.33 11.44 8.75
N VAL A 501 8.12 11.61 9.29
CA VAL A 501 7.37 12.87 9.21
C VAL A 501 8.23 14.03 9.73
N ASN A 502 8.93 13.83 10.85
CA ASN A 502 9.81 14.85 11.42
C ASN A 502 10.95 15.25 10.48
N ARG A 503 11.61 14.29 9.82
CA ARG A 503 12.70 14.60 8.85
C ARG A 503 12.16 15.36 7.64
N LYS A 504 10.99 14.97 7.09
CA LYS A 504 10.35 15.68 5.97
C LYS A 504 9.94 17.10 6.33
N CYS A 505 9.26 17.26 7.46
CA CYS A 505 8.84 18.58 7.94
C CYS A 505 10.05 19.49 8.18
N HIS A 506 11.14 18.96 8.75
CA HIS A 506 12.36 19.73 8.93
C HIS A 506 13.01 20.11 7.60
N PHE A 507 13.18 19.15 6.68
CA PHE A 507 13.75 19.40 5.35
C PHE A 507 12.97 20.45 4.56
N LEU A 508 11.64 20.31 4.48
CA LEU A 508 10.79 21.25 3.74
C LEU A 508 10.69 22.61 4.45
N GLY A 509 10.57 22.62 5.77
CA GLY A 509 10.44 23.85 6.56
C GLY A 509 11.71 24.70 6.52
N GLN A 510 12.88 24.09 6.75
CA GLN A 510 14.17 24.78 6.62
C GLN A 510 14.45 25.15 5.17
N GLY A 511 14.17 24.25 4.22
CA GLY A 511 14.29 24.53 2.80
C GLY A 511 13.46 25.74 2.38
N ALA A 512 12.24 25.89 2.88
CA ALA A 512 11.41 27.07 2.61
C ALA A 512 12.04 28.37 3.15
N VAL A 513 12.61 28.34 4.37
CA VAL A 513 13.26 29.52 4.96
C VAL A 513 14.54 29.90 4.21
N GLU A 514 15.41 28.93 3.92
CA GLU A 514 16.72 29.16 3.30
C GLU A 514 16.62 29.53 1.82
N SER A 515 15.55 29.10 1.13
CA SER A 515 15.37 29.33 -0.31
C SER A 515 14.35 30.41 -0.67
N GLU A 516 13.85 31.17 0.30
CA GLU A 516 12.73 32.11 0.12
C GLU A 516 11.53 31.42 -0.56
N SER A 517 11.12 30.26 -0.02
CA SER A 517 10.07 29.40 -0.60
C SER A 517 10.37 29.01 -2.05
N LEU A 518 11.59 28.52 -2.30
CA LEU A 518 12.14 28.10 -3.59
C LEU A 518 12.45 29.22 -4.60
N LEU A 519 12.18 30.49 -4.25
CA LEU A 519 12.39 31.62 -5.16
C LEU A 519 13.87 31.94 -5.41
N SER A 520 14.75 31.66 -4.44
CA SER A 520 16.19 31.88 -4.57
C SER A 520 16.96 30.64 -5.05
N CYS A 521 16.28 29.51 -5.25
CA CYS A 521 16.90 28.30 -5.82
C CYS A 521 17.44 28.58 -7.22
N ARG A 522 18.72 28.26 -7.42
CA ARG A 522 19.38 28.32 -8.73
C ARG A 522 19.78 26.92 -9.14
N ARG A 523 19.51 26.57 -10.40
CA ARG A 523 20.13 25.39 -11.01
C ARG A 523 21.60 25.74 -11.25
N LEU A 524 22.50 25.12 -10.49
CA LEU A 524 23.91 25.15 -10.84
C LEU A 524 24.04 24.28 -12.10
N ALA A 525 24.43 24.89 -13.22
CA ALA A 525 24.77 24.13 -14.40
C ALA A 525 25.89 23.15 -14.02
N SER A 526 25.63 21.85 -14.16
CA SER A 526 26.70 20.86 -14.16
C SER A 526 27.53 21.13 -15.40
N ASN A 527 28.69 21.76 -15.23
CA ASN A 527 29.74 21.74 -16.24
C ASN A 527 30.29 20.30 -16.29
N ASN A 528 29.76 19.54 -17.24
CA ASN A 528 30.39 18.48 -18.06
C ASN A 528 29.37 17.43 -18.46
#